data_AF-A0A1G8LWD3-F1
#
_entry.id   AF-A0A1G8LWD3-F1
#
_cell.length_a   1.000
_cell.length_b   1.000
_cell.length_c   1.000
_cell.angle_alpha   90.00
_cell.angle_beta   90.00
_cell.angle_gamma   90.00
#
_symmetry.space_group_name_H-M   'P 1'
#
loop_
_entity.id
_entity.type
_entity.pdbx_description
1 polymer ?
#
loop_
_entity_poly.entity_id
_entity_poly.type
_entity_poly.pdbx_seq_one_letter_code
_entity_poly.pdbx_strand_id
1 'polypeptide(L)' 'MSKKLKLRYKFLLGKTKKEISGELGLEYNYYPSDIWYYEIAITFFFRKTTLILYFTEGVVTGINIKKHYGKINT' A
#
# COMPACT_ATOMS: atom_id res chain seq x y z
N MET A 1 1.05 -7.81 -14.86
CA MET A 1 0.26 -6.70 -14.28
C MET A 1 0.77 -6.26 -12.90
N SER A 2 0.88 -7.15 -11.90
CA SER A 2 1.42 -6.80 -10.57
C SER A 2 2.84 -6.19 -10.63
N LYS A 3 3.74 -6.75 -11.46
CA LYS A 3 5.10 -6.24 -11.66
C LYS A 3 5.16 -4.78 -12.14
N LYS A 4 4.28 -4.35 -13.05
CA LYS A 4 4.20 -2.97 -13.56
C LYS A 4 3.74 -2.01 -12.46
N LEU A 5 2.74 -2.42 -11.68
CA LEU A 5 2.28 -1.63 -10.53
C LEU A 5 3.37 -1.54 -9.46
N LYS A 6 4.06 -2.64 -9.15
CA LYS A 6 5.17 -2.63 -8.19
C LYS A 6 6.28 -1.67 -8.62
N LEU A 7 6.59 -1.62 -9.93
CA LEU A 7 7.53 -0.64 -10.47
C LEU A 7 7.01 0.80 -10.32
N ARG A 8 5.72 1.04 -10.60
CA ARG A 8 5.08 2.35 -10.45
C ARG A 8 5.18 2.89 -9.02
N TYR A 9 5.08 2.04 -8.00
CA TYR A 9 5.14 2.45 -6.59
C TYR A 9 6.53 2.28 -5.96
N LYS A 10 7.55 1.84 -6.73
CA LYS A 10 8.90 1.61 -6.20
C LYS A 10 9.53 2.87 -5.60
N PHE A 11 9.15 4.05 -6.08
CA PHE A 11 9.62 5.34 -5.57
C PHE A 11 9.20 5.63 -4.12
N LEU A 12 8.27 4.86 -3.56
CA LEU A 12 7.86 4.98 -2.15
C LEU A 12 8.85 4.33 -1.18
N LEU A 13 9.74 3.45 -1.66
CA LEU A 13 10.77 2.84 -0.80
C LEU A 13 11.66 3.92 -0.19
N GLY A 14 11.93 3.81 1.12
CA GLY A 14 12.75 4.76 1.86
C GLY A 14 12.02 6.04 2.30
N LYS A 15 10.78 6.27 1.88
CA LYS A 15 9.97 7.38 2.39
C LYS A 15 9.47 7.12 3.81
N THR A 16 9.31 8.19 4.56
CA THR A 16 8.74 8.19 5.92
C THR A 16 7.22 8.12 5.91
N LYS A 17 6.60 7.67 7.01
CA LYS A 17 5.14 7.72 7.22
C LYS A 17 4.56 9.12 6.96
N LYS A 18 5.28 10.18 7.35
CA LYS A 18 4.86 11.57 7.11
C LYS A 18 4.79 11.88 5.62
N GLU A 19 5.84 11.56 4.86
CA GLU A 19 5.86 11.75 3.39
C GLU A 19 4.78 10.91 2.71
N ILE A 20 4.63 9.64 3.08
CA ILE A 20 3.59 8.77 2.54
C ILE A 20 2.19 9.35 2.80
N SER A 21 1.92 9.80 4.03
CA SER A 21 0.63 10.40 4.37
C SER A 21 0.37 11.73 3.65
N GLY A 22 1.42 12.47 3.28
CA GLY A 22 1.30 13.67 2.45
C GLY A 22 1.03 13.36 0.98
N GLU A 23 1.60 12.28 0.45
CA GLU A 23 1.46 11.90 -0.96
C GLU A 23 0.19 11.09 -1.26
N LEU A 24 -0.19 10.17 -0.37
CA LEU A 24 -1.29 9.23 -0.56
C LEU A 24 -2.47 9.48 0.38
N GLY A 25 -2.31 10.36 1.37
CA GLY A 25 -3.25 10.47 2.48
C GLY A 25 -3.04 9.35 3.52
N LEU A 26 -3.64 9.55 4.70
CA LEU A 26 -3.68 8.52 5.74
C LEU A 26 -4.80 7.50 5.48
N GLU A 27 -5.88 7.90 4.81
CA GLU A 27 -7.10 7.10 4.60
C GLU A 27 -7.60 6.48 5.92
N TYR A 28 -7.78 5.16 5.94
CA TYR A 28 -8.19 4.38 7.12
C TYR A 28 -6.99 3.81 7.89
N ASN A 29 -5.76 4.18 7.53
CA ASN A 29 -4.58 3.64 8.18
C ASN A 29 -4.37 4.26 9.57
N TYR A 30 -4.04 3.42 10.53
CA TYR A 30 -3.63 3.88 11.85
C TYR A 30 -2.15 4.28 11.80
N TYR A 31 -1.84 5.55 12.05
CA TYR A 31 -0.47 6.08 11.86
C TYR A 31 0.62 5.28 12.60
N PRO A 32 0.42 4.82 13.85
CA PRO A 32 1.39 3.97 14.53
C PRO A 32 1.59 2.57 13.92
N SER A 33 0.67 2.05 13.11
CA SER A 33 0.79 0.71 12.49
C SER A 33 1.99 0.59 11.55
N ASP A 34 2.66 -0.56 11.56
CA ASP A 34 3.79 -0.85 10.66
C ASP A 34 3.37 -1.39 9.29
N ILE A 35 2.08 -1.58 9.06
CA ILE A 35 1.54 -1.98 7.77
C ILE A 35 0.40 -1.05 7.39
N TRP A 36 0.52 -0.41 6.23
CA TRP A 36 -0.54 0.39 5.64
C TRP A 36 -1.07 -0.24 4.35
N TYR A 37 -2.37 -0.04 4.13
CA TYR A 37 -3.12 -0.60 3.03
C TYR A 37 -3.78 0.53 2.25
N TYR A 38 -3.66 0.49 0.92
CA TYR A 38 -4.24 1.46 0.01
C TYR A 38 -4.96 0.75 -1.13
N GLU A 39 -6.26 0.99 -1.29
CA GLU A 39 -7.03 0.42 -2.41
C GLU A 39 -6.77 1.22 -3.68
N ILE A 40 -5.94 0.68 -4.58
CA ILE A 40 -5.50 1.39 -5.79
C ILE A 40 -6.32 1.07 -7.05
N ALA A 41 -7.17 0.04 -7.00
CA ALA A 41 -8.15 -0.25 -8.06
C ALA A 41 -9.23 -1.23 -7.59
N ILE A 42 -10.42 -1.12 -8.18
CA ILE A 42 -11.49 -2.12 -8.10
C ILE A 42 -11.97 -2.47 -9.51
N THR A 43 -12.17 -3.76 -9.78
CA THR A 43 -12.77 -4.23 -11.05
C THR A 43 -14.29 -4.28 -10.94
N PHE A 44 -14.99 -4.36 -12.08
CA PHE A 44 -16.46 -4.46 -12.11
C PHE A 44 -17.01 -5.64 -11.30
N PHE A 45 -16.26 -6.75 -11.21
CA PHE A 45 -16.61 -7.90 -10.35
C PHE A 45 -16.11 -7.74 -8.90
N PHE A 46 -16.01 -6.51 -8.38
CA PHE A 46 -15.54 -6.19 -7.02
C PHE A 46 -14.16 -6.72 -6.61
N ARG A 47 -13.35 -7.26 -7.55
CA ARG A 47 -11.97 -7.64 -7.23
C ARG A 47 -11.15 -6.40 -6.94
N LYS A 48 -10.62 -6.30 -5.73
CA LYS A 48 -9.79 -5.19 -5.26
C LYS A 48 -8.33 -5.43 -5.60
N THR A 49 -7.58 -4.35 -5.82
CA THR A 49 -6.12 -4.34 -5.89
C THR A 49 -5.61 -3.40 -4.82
N THR A 50 -4.86 -3.94 -3.86
CA THR A 50 -4.37 -3.19 -2.70
C THR A 50 -2.86 -3.10 -2.74
N LEU A 51 -2.35 -1.89 -2.59
CA LEU A 51 -0.95 -1.59 -2.28
C LEU A 51 -0.76 -1.75 -0.78
N ILE A 52 0.27 -2.52 -0.41
CA ILE A 52 0.63 -2.80 0.98
C ILE A 52 2.04 -2.25 1.20
N LEU A 53 2.16 -1.34 2.15
CA LEU A 53 3.43 -0.75 2.57
C LEU A 53 3.82 -1.31 3.92
N TYR A 54 5.05 -1.80 4.02
CA TYR A 54 5.65 -2.24 5.28
C TYR A 54 6.63 -1.19 5.76
N PHE A 55 6.52 -0.84 7.04
CA PHE A 55 7.36 0.14 7.70
C PHE A 55 8.28 -0.53 8.70
N THR A 56 9.47 0.04 8.84
CA THR A 56 10.40 -0.25 9.93
C THR A 56 10.91 1.10 10.41
N GLU A 57 10.78 1.38 11.70
CA GLU A 57 11.13 2.69 12.29
C GLU A 57 10.46 3.89 11.56
N GLY A 58 9.25 3.68 11.06
CA GLY A 58 8.49 4.71 10.35
C GLY A 58 8.91 4.95 8.90
N VAL A 59 9.79 4.12 8.33
CA VAL A 59 10.26 4.21 6.94
C VAL A 59 9.80 3.00 6.12
N VAL A 60 9.40 3.20 4.87
CA VAL A 60 8.97 2.11 3.98
C VAL A 60 10.15 1.21 3.61
N THR A 61 10.14 -0.02 4.10
CA THR A 61 11.14 -1.06 3.80
C THR A 61 10.63 -2.10 2.82
N GLY A 62 9.31 -2.22 2.67
CA GLY A 62 8.69 -3.22 1.80
C GLY A 62 7.46 -2.70 1.07
N ILE A 63 7.28 -3.21 -0.16
CA ILE A 63 6.10 -2.93 -0.97
C ILE A 63 5.56 -4.23 -1.56
N ASN A 64 4.27 -4.47 -1.37
CA ASN A 64 3.54 -5.56 -2.00
C ASN A 64 2.24 -5.08 -2.64
N ILE A 65 1.75 -5.81 -3.64
CA ILE A 65 0.48 -5.53 -4.30
C ILE A 65 -0.29 -6.83 -4.41
N LYS A 66 -1.42 -6.89 -3.71
CA LYS A 66 -2.31 -8.07 -3.71
C LYS A 66 -3.61 -7.75 -4.43
N LYS A 67 -4.07 -8.69 -5.25
CA LYS A 67 -5.42 -8.70 -5.79
C LYS A 67 -6.24 -9.68 -4.97
N HIS A 68 -7.42 -9.27 -4.52
CA HIS A 68 -8.21 -10.08 -3.60
C HIS A 68 -9.69 -9.74 -3.70
N TYR A 69 -10.50 -10.60 -3.09
CA TYR A 69 -11.91 -10.39 -2.82
C TYR A 69 -12.10 -10.41 -1.31
N GLY A 70 -12.93 -9.52 -0.77
CA GLY A 70 -13.18 -9.48 0.68
C GLY A 70 -11.94 -9.06 1.49
N LYS A 71 -11.60 -9.84 2.52
CA LYS A 71 -10.46 -9.54 3.41
C LYS A 71 -9.13 -9.88 2.75
N ILE A 72 -8.12 -9.06 3.02
CA ILE A 72 -6.73 -9.35 2.65
C ILE A 72 -6.18 -10.36 3.65
N ASN A 73 -5.78 -11.52 3.16
CA ASN A 73 -4.88 -12.41 3.91
C ASN A 73 -3.46 -11.91 3.64
N THR A 74 -2.84 -11.29 4.64
CA THR A 74 -1.50 -10.69 4.53
C THR A 74 -0.41 -11.73 4.68
#